data_AF-A0A2R3Z8T9-F1
#
_entry.id   AF-A0A2R3Z8T9-F1
#
_cell.length_a   1.000
_cell.length_b   1.000
_cell.length_c   1.000
_cell.angle_alpha   90.00
_cell.angle_beta   90.00
_cell.angle_gamma   90.00
#
_symmetry.space_group_name_H-M   'P 1'
#
loop_
_entity.id
_entity.type
_entity.pdbx_description
1 polymer ?
#
loop_
_entity_poly.entity_id
_entity_poly.type
_entity_poly.pdbx_seq_one_letter_code
_entity_poly.pdbx_strand_id
1 'polypeptide(L)'
;MKHLGKQTWVIAEGYIPKYGNGPEPEFTSHETACILNTGDEEANVKITIFFSDKEPVGPYHVKVAPRRTSHLRFNNLEDPEPIPKGTDYSSVIESDVPIVVQHSRLDSRQAENALLTTIAFSQ
;
A
#
# COMPACT_ATOMS: atom_id res chain seq x y z
N MET A 1 -13.03 -20.57 2.30
CA MET A 1 -12.54 -20.05 3.60
C MET A 1 -13.34 -18.81 3.97
N LYS A 2 -13.49 -18.52 5.27
CA LYS A 2 -14.19 -17.30 5.73
C LYS A 2 -13.37 -16.06 5.37
N HIS A 3 -14.03 -14.97 4.99
CA HIS A 3 -13.41 -13.66 4.88
C HIS A 3 -12.99 -13.17 6.27
N LEU A 4 -11.70 -12.92 6.46
CA LEU A 4 -11.12 -12.34 7.67
C LEU A 4 -10.68 -10.90 7.39
N GLY A 5 -10.74 -10.05 8.42
CA GLY A 5 -10.38 -8.65 8.33
C GLY A 5 -11.58 -7.72 8.16
N LYS A 6 -11.37 -6.61 7.45
CA LYS A 6 -12.31 -5.50 7.31
C LYS A 6 -12.36 -5.00 5.87
N GLN A 7 -13.40 -4.23 5.56
CA GLN A 7 -13.60 -3.64 4.24
C GLN A 7 -12.91 -2.27 4.08
N THR A 8 -12.48 -1.65 5.18
CA THR A 8 -11.83 -0.33 5.15
C THR A 8 -10.60 -0.32 6.05
N TRP A 9 -9.48 0.09 5.47
CA TRP A 9 -8.18 0.18 6.12
C TRP A 9 -7.55 1.56 5.84
N VAL A 10 -6.78 2.06 6.80
CA VAL A 10 -6.11 3.36 6.72
C VAL A 10 -4.64 3.20 7.10
N ILE A 11 -3.77 3.72 6.25
CA ILE A 11 -2.35 3.88 6.53
C ILE A 11 -2.09 5.39 6.60
N ALA A 12 -1.83 5.90 7.80
CA ALA A 12 -1.57 7.31 8.08
C ALA A 12 -0.13 7.75 7.75
N GLU A 13 0.59 6.94 7.00
CA GLU A 13 2.00 7.10 6.68
C GLU A 13 2.20 6.74 5.20
N GLY A 14 3.01 7.53 4.50
CA GLY A 14 3.52 7.18 3.18
C GLY A 14 4.60 8.17 2.76
N TYR A 15 5.75 7.66 2.30
CA TYR A 15 6.80 8.49 1.70
C TYR A 15 7.70 7.62 0.84
N ILE A 16 7.79 7.92 -0.46
CA ILE A 16 8.72 7.24 -1.38
C ILE A 16 9.93 8.15 -1.59
N PRO A 17 11.13 7.83 -1.08
CA PRO A 17 12.32 8.64 -1.29
C PRO A 17 12.64 8.88 -2.77
N LYS A 18 13.23 10.05 -3.10
CA LYS A 18 13.67 10.39 -4.46
C LYS A 18 14.84 9.53 -4.96
N TYR A 19 15.62 8.96 -4.04
CA TYR A 19 16.79 8.13 -4.31
C TYR A 19 16.89 7.01 -3.27
N GLY A 20 17.65 5.96 -3.61
CA GLY A 20 17.99 4.85 -2.72
C GLY A 20 19.38 4.32 -3.05
N ASN A 21 19.88 3.36 -2.27
CA ASN A 21 21.15 2.68 -2.53
C ASN A 21 20.92 1.18 -2.79
N GLY A 22 21.81 0.55 -3.55
CA GLY A 22 21.77 -0.89 -3.83
C GLY A 22 21.16 -1.24 -5.19
N PRO A 23 21.17 -2.54 -5.56
CA PRO A 23 20.66 -2.97 -6.87
C PRO A 23 19.14 -2.82 -6.98
N GLU A 24 18.69 -2.31 -8.12
CA GLU A 24 17.27 -2.29 -8.49
C GLU A 24 16.83 -3.65 -9.06
N PRO A 25 15.57 -4.08 -8.84
CA PRO A 25 14.48 -3.40 -8.13
C PRO A 25 14.37 -3.74 -6.63
N GLU A 26 15.21 -4.63 -6.10
CA GLU A 26 15.10 -5.14 -4.73
C GLU A 26 15.33 -4.04 -3.69
N PHE A 27 16.28 -3.14 -3.94
CA PHE A 27 16.63 -2.06 -3.03
C PHE A 27 16.07 -0.70 -3.46
N THR A 28 15.16 -0.65 -4.43
CA THR A 28 14.42 0.59 -4.69
C THR A 28 13.57 0.90 -3.45
N SER A 29 13.72 2.08 -2.85
CA SER A 29 12.90 2.46 -1.70
C SER A 29 11.43 2.46 -2.07
N HIS A 30 10.60 1.88 -1.21
CA HIS A 30 9.18 1.69 -1.49
C HIS A 30 8.36 1.54 -0.22
N GLU A 31 7.10 1.96 -0.33
CA GLU A 31 6.04 1.56 0.58
C GLU A 31 5.28 0.38 -0.01
N THR A 32 4.83 -0.53 0.85
CA THR A 32 3.99 -1.67 0.44
C THR A 32 2.75 -1.76 1.32
N ALA A 33 1.58 -1.89 0.67
CA ALA A 33 0.39 -2.45 1.28
C ALA A 33 0.39 -3.97 1.05
N CYS A 34 0.67 -4.74 2.09
CA CYS A 34 0.57 -6.20 2.08
C CYS A 34 -0.89 -6.58 2.35
N ILE A 35 -1.58 -7.05 1.32
CA ILE A 35 -3.01 -7.34 1.34
C ILE A 35 -3.22 -8.86 1.33
N LEU A 36 -4.01 -9.38 2.26
CA LEU A 36 -4.43 -10.78 2.29
C LEU A 36 -5.95 -10.90 2.11
N ASN A 37 -6.36 -11.61 1.06
CA ASN A 37 -7.73 -12.06 0.87
C ASN A 37 -7.82 -13.54 1.27
N THR A 38 -8.40 -13.83 2.44
CA THR A 38 -8.59 -15.21 2.92
C THR A 38 -9.84 -15.88 2.38
N GLY A 39 -10.75 -15.12 1.76
CA GLY A 39 -12.06 -15.61 1.36
C GLY A 39 -12.06 -16.33 0.01
N ASP A 40 -13.26 -16.71 -0.42
CA ASP A 40 -13.48 -17.46 -1.67
C ASP A 40 -13.91 -16.56 -2.84
N GLU A 41 -14.14 -15.26 -2.59
CA GLU A 41 -14.49 -14.24 -3.59
C GLU A 41 -13.29 -13.35 -3.92
N GLU A 42 -13.22 -12.82 -5.15
CA GLU A 42 -12.20 -11.84 -5.55
C GLU A 42 -12.44 -10.53 -4.79
N ALA A 43 -11.37 -9.95 -4.22
CA ALA A 43 -11.44 -8.64 -3.59
C ALA A 43 -11.14 -7.56 -4.63
N ASN A 44 -12.12 -6.70 -4.89
CA ASN A 44 -11.98 -5.49 -5.70
C ASN A 44 -11.62 -4.32 -4.78
N VAL A 45 -10.33 -4.01 -4.72
CA VAL A 45 -9.76 -3.02 -3.83
C VAL A 45 -9.66 -1.66 -4.53
N LYS A 46 -10.08 -0.61 -3.83
CA LYS A 46 -9.92 0.79 -4.21
C LYS A 46 -8.97 1.47 -3.24
N ILE A 47 -8.01 2.21 -3.75
CA ILE A 47 -7.05 2.95 -2.92
C ILE A 47 -7.20 4.43 -3.24
N THR A 48 -7.27 5.27 -2.21
CA THR A 48 -7.27 6.73 -2.32
C THR A 48 -6.07 7.27 -1.56
N ILE A 49 -5.29 8.13 -2.20
CA ILE A 49 -4.08 8.74 -1.63
C ILE A 49 -4.39 10.17 -1.21
N PHE A 50 -4.04 10.52 0.02
CA PHE A 50 -4.21 11.85 0.60
C PHE A 50 -2.85 12.53 0.70
N PHE A 51 -2.80 13.83 0.39
CA PHE A 51 -1.61 14.66 0.47
C PHE A 51 -1.80 15.78 1.48
N SER A 52 -0.72 16.41 1.90
CA SER A 52 -0.75 17.52 2.86
C SER A 52 -1.17 18.85 2.24
N ASP A 53 -1.04 19.01 0.92
CA ASP A 53 -1.15 20.29 0.22
C ASP A 53 -2.04 20.27 -1.05
N LYS A 54 -2.64 19.11 -1.38
CA LYS A 54 -3.54 18.96 -2.53
C LYS A 54 -4.66 17.95 -2.27
N GLU A 55 -5.68 17.99 -3.13
CA GLU A 55 -6.82 17.07 -3.08
C GLU A 55 -6.40 15.59 -3.21
N PRO A 56 -7.18 14.67 -2.63
CA PRO A 56 -6.90 13.24 -2.74
C PRO A 56 -6.94 12.72 -4.18
N VAL A 57 -6.13 11.71 -4.45
CA VAL A 57 -6.00 11.08 -5.77
C VAL A 57 -6.48 9.64 -5.70
N GLY A 58 -7.34 9.25 -6.64
CA GLY A 58 -7.90 7.91 -6.74
C GLY A 58 -9.26 7.88 -7.45
N PRO A 59 -9.94 6.73 -7.46
CA PRO A 59 -9.47 5.47 -6.88
C PRO A 59 -8.47 4.74 -7.80
N TYR A 60 -7.36 4.27 -7.21
CA TYR A 60 -6.53 3.25 -7.83
C TYR A 60 -7.18 1.89 -7.64
N HIS A 61 -7.26 1.08 -8.70
CA HIS A 61 -7.96 -0.21 -8.66
C HIS A 61 -6.98 -1.38 -8.61
N VAL A 62 -7.18 -2.28 -7.64
CA VAL A 62 -6.36 -3.47 -7.44
C VAL A 62 -7.25 -4.68 -7.19
N LYS A 63 -6.91 -5.82 -7.77
CA LYS A 63 -7.63 -7.08 -7.55
C LYS A 63 -6.77 -8.04 -6.75
N VAL A 64 -7.36 -8.66 -5.72
CA VAL A 64 -6.72 -9.73 -4.96
C VAL A 64 -7.58 -10.98 -5.07
N ALA A 65 -7.08 -11.96 -5.82
CA ALA A 65 -7.78 -13.22 -6.07
C ALA A 65 -8.11 -13.96 -4.75
N PRO A 66 -9.12 -14.86 -4.77
CA PRO A 66 -9.47 -15.66 -3.61
C PRO A 66 -8.28 -16.44 -3.04
N ARG A 67 -8.14 -16.45 -1.71
CA ARG A 67 -7.08 -17.20 -0.99
C ARG A 67 -5.68 -16.82 -1.48
N ARG A 68 -5.41 -15.53 -1.68
CA ARG A 68 -4.10 -15.01 -2.13
C ARG A 68 -3.68 -13.77 -1.33
N THR A 69 -2.36 -13.56 -1.33
CA THR A 69 -1.73 -12.32 -0.86
C THR A 69 -1.28 -11.48 -2.06
N SER A 70 -1.24 -10.16 -1.89
CA SER A 70 -0.65 -9.21 -2.83
C SER A 70 0.22 -8.22 -2.06
N HIS A 71 1.49 -8.11 -2.44
CA HIS A 71 2.41 -7.12 -1.90
C HIS A 71 2.45 -5.94 -2.87
N LEU A 72 1.52 -5.00 -2.67
CA LEU A 72 1.36 -3.86 -3.57
C LEU A 72 2.33 -2.74 -3.19
N ARG A 73 3.37 -2.53 -4.00
CA ARG A 73 4.23 -1.36 -3.88
C ARG A 73 3.48 -0.12 -4.34
N PHE A 74 3.45 0.93 -3.53
CA PHE A 74 2.87 2.23 -3.90
C PHE A 74 3.58 2.86 -5.12
N ASN A 75 4.86 2.53 -5.33
CA ASN A 75 5.60 2.92 -6.53
C ASN A 75 4.97 2.43 -7.85
N ASN A 76 4.18 1.35 -7.80
CA ASN A 76 3.57 0.73 -8.97
C ASN A 76 2.14 1.24 -9.25
N LEU A 77 1.67 2.22 -8.47
CA LEU A 77 0.40 2.88 -8.70
C LEU A 77 0.60 3.97 -9.75
N GLU A 78 0.02 3.80 -10.93
CA GLU A 78 0.24 4.68 -12.10
C GLU A 78 -1.04 5.34 -12.65
N ASP A 79 -2.22 4.76 -12.40
CA ASP A 79 -3.53 5.23 -12.88
C ASP A 79 -4.45 5.48 -11.68
N PRO A 80 -4.95 6.71 -11.42
CA PRO A 80 -5.04 7.84 -12.36
C PRO A 80 -3.76 8.65 -12.59
N GLU A 81 -2.82 8.63 -11.65
CA GLU A 81 -1.49 9.23 -11.83
C GLU A 81 -0.45 8.57 -10.91
N PRO A 82 0.86 8.60 -11.24
CA PRO A 82 1.90 8.08 -10.37
C PRO A 82 2.02 8.84 -9.04
N ILE A 83 2.33 8.13 -7.95
CA ILE A 83 2.59 8.76 -6.66
C ILE A 83 3.93 9.54 -6.72
N PRO A 84 3.94 10.84 -6.37
CA PRO A 84 5.15 11.64 -6.43
C PRO A 84 6.19 11.21 -5.38
N LYS A 85 7.44 11.09 -5.80
CA LYS A 85 8.56 10.81 -4.88
C LYS A 85 8.91 12.05 -4.05
N GLY A 86 9.39 11.82 -2.82
CA GLY A 86 9.82 12.85 -1.89
C GLY A 86 8.66 13.70 -1.38
N THR A 87 7.47 13.11 -1.28
CA THR A 87 6.23 13.74 -0.83
C THR A 87 5.60 12.86 0.23
N ASP A 88 5.18 13.46 1.35
CA ASP A 88 4.42 12.76 2.38
C ASP A 88 2.98 12.53 1.89
N TYR A 89 2.45 11.34 2.15
CA TYR A 89 1.08 10.99 1.83
C TYR A 89 0.49 10.04 2.87
N SER A 90 -0.81 9.77 2.75
CA SER A 90 -1.52 8.73 3.49
C SER A 90 -2.45 8.00 2.54
N SER A 91 -2.97 6.84 2.94
CA SER A 91 -3.87 6.08 2.08
C SER A 91 -5.06 5.50 2.82
N VAL A 92 -6.20 5.49 2.12
CA VAL A 92 -7.40 4.72 2.48
C VAL A 92 -7.55 3.59 1.48
N ILE A 93 -7.75 2.38 1.97
CA ILE A 93 -7.86 1.15 1.20
C ILE A 93 -9.21 0.52 1.50
N GLU A 94 -10.08 0.48 0.49
CA GLU A 94 -11.43 -0.03 0.57
C GLU A 94 -11.57 -1.31 -0.26
N SER A 95 -12.36 -2.27 0.20
CA SER A 95 -12.58 -3.55 -0.48
C SER A 95 -14.05 -3.95 -0.37
N ASP A 96 -14.58 -4.55 -1.44
CA ASP A 96 -15.94 -5.09 -1.47
C ASP A 96 -16.13 -6.32 -0.59
N VAL A 97 -15.05 -7.05 -0.28
CA VAL A 97 -15.03 -8.15 0.69
C VAL A 97 -14.00 -7.90 1.79
N PRO A 98 -14.15 -8.47 3.01
CA PRO A 98 -13.16 -8.29 4.05
C PRO A 98 -11.78 -8.83 3.66
N ILE A 99 -10.76 -7.99 3.87
CA ILE A 99 -9.33 -8.27 3.65
C ILE A 99 -8.54 -7.86 4.88
N VAL A 100 -7.29 -8.33 4.99
CA VAL A 100 -6.33 -7.86 5.99
C VAL A 100 -5.26 -7.02 5.30
N VAL A 101 -4.87 -5.88 5.89
CA VAL A 101 -3.84 -5.00 5.35
C VAL A 101 -2.76 -4.73 6.40
N GLN A 102 -1.51 -4.97 6.01
CA GLN A 102 -0.31 -4.60 6.76
C GLN A 102 0.51 -3.61 5.94
N HIS A 103 1.03 -2.58 6.59
CA HIS A 103 1.92 -1.60 5.99
C HIS A 103 3.37 -1.97 6.25
N SER A 104 4.21 -1.90 5.22
CA SER A 104 5.66 -2.03 5.36
C SER A 104 6.41 -1.04 4.49
N ARG A 105 7.51 -0.50 5.02
CA ARG A 105 8.46 0.37 4.31
C ARG A 105 9.78 -0.35 4.13
N LEU A 106 10.36 -0.20 2.95
CA LEU A 106 11.80 -0.35 2.73
C LEU A 106 12.39 1.01 2.35
N ASP A 107 13.24 1.58 3.20
CA ASP A 107 14.03 2.78 2.91
C ASP A 107 15.51 2.41 2.76
N SER A 108 15.99 2.35 1.51
CA SER A 108 17.36 1.94 1.22
C SER A 108 18.38 3.07 1.28
N ARG A 109 18.00 4.28 1.73
CA ARG A 109 18.95 5.39 1.90
C ARG A 109 20.01 5.10 2.96
N GLN A 110 19.66 4.35 4.01
CA GLN A 110 20.58 3.94 5.06
C GLN A 110 20.21 2.53 5.56
N ALA A 111 21.19 1.62 5.59
CA ALA A 111 20.96 0.21 5.95
C ALA A 111 20.40 0.03 7.38
N GLU A 112 20.78 0.90 8.30
CA GLU A 112 20.48 0.77 9.74
C GLU A 112 19.02 1.11 10.10
N ASN A 113 18.30 1.82 9.22
CA ASN A 113 16.91 2.26 9.40
C ASN A 113 15.97 1.74 8.31
N ALA A 114 16.35 0.65 7.63
CA ALA A 114 15.77 0.34 6.34
C ALA A 114 14.33 -0.21 6.40
N LEU A 115 13.85 -0.71 7.54
CA LEU A 115 12.60 -1.46 7.62
C LEU A 115 11.68 -0.96 8.74
N LEU A 116 10.41 -0.80 8.41
CA LEU A 116 9.30 -0.51 9.32
C LEU A 116 8.12 -1.41 8.91
N THR A 117 7.32 -1.84 9.89
CA THR A 117 5.99 -2.37 9.62
C THR A 117 5.00 -2.09 10.75
N THR A 118 3.74 -1.94 10.40
CA THR A 118 2.61 -1.89 11.33
C THR A 118 1.38 -2.52 10.68
N ILE A 119 0.46 -3.04 11.49
CA ILE A 119 -0.89 -3.30 10.99
C ILE A 119 -1.54 -1.96 10.62
N ALA A 120 -2.28 -1.92 9.51
CA ALA A 120 -3.04 -0.73 9.16
C ALA A 120 -4.22 -0.57 10.15
N PHE A 121 -4.65 0.67 10.38
CA PHE A 121 -5.87 0.92 11.15
C PHE A 121 -7.08 0.39 10.34
N SER A 122 -8.08 -0.17 11.00
CA SER A 122 -9.30 -0.64 10.33
C SER A 122 -10.57 -0.27 11.08
N GLN A 123 -11.64 -0.11 10.32
CA GLN A 123 -13.00 0.14 10.80
C GLN A 123 -13.91 -1.03 10.42
#